data_AF-B9SE34-F1
#
_entry.id   AF-B9SE34-F1
#
_cell.length_a   1.000
_cell.length_b   1.000
_cell.length_c   1.000
_cell.angle_alpha   90.00
_cell.angle_beta   90.00
_cell.angle_gamma   90.00
#
_symmetry.space_group_name_H-M   'P 1'
#
loop_
_entity.id
_entity.type
_entity.pdbx_description
1 polymer ?
#
loop_
_entity_poly.entity_id
_entity_poly.type
_entity_poly.pdbx_seq_one_letter_code
_entity_poly.pdbx_strand_id
1 'polypeptide(L)'
;MYLIPLSLLSTAYIMNGETNSDAEFAYGAGHINPRAATDPGLIYDAREVEYVKFLFGQGYRTKQLRLVTGDNNSCSKDRQSTVWDLNYPSFTLSAQSGQSVTRVFHRTVTNVGKAKSTYHAIVEAPNWLKIQVRPEVLSFKSLGEKKSFVVTVTAKMGYSLLSGSLTWEDSEYLHHVRSPIVAHFFS
;
A
#
# COMPACT_ATOMS: atom_id res chain seq x y z
N MET A 1 10.06 18.28 6.22
CA MET A 1 9.93 17.16 7.18
C MET A 1 8.52 16.61 7.06
N TYR A 2 8.27 15.67 6.15
CA TYR A 2 6.92 15.08 5.88
C TYR A 2 6.99 13.58 5.55
N LEU A 3 8.00 12.85 6.04
CA LEU A 3 8.23 11.44 5.70
C LEU A 3 7.79 10.44 6.79
N ILE A 4 7.32 10.95 7.94
CA ILE A 4 7.06 10.16 9.16
C ILE A 4 5.72 9.38 9.15
N PRO A 5 4.60 9.85 8.55
CA PRO A 5 3.31 9.21 8.81
C PRO A 5 3.18 7.77 8.29
N LEU A 6 3.79 7.48 7.14
CA LEU A 6 3.58 6.20 6.46
C LEU A 6 4.55 5.10 6.91
N SER A 7 5.71 5.45 7.50
CA SER A 7 6.63 4.45 8.06
C SER A 7 6.02 3.72 9.26
N LEU A 8 5.21 4.43 10.07
CA LEU A 8 4.46 3.85 11.19
C LEU A 8 3.57 2.68 10.75
N LEU A 9 3.02 2.75 9.54
CA LEU A 9 2.16 1.69 8.99
C LEU A 9 3.00 0.50 8.55
N SER A 10 4.07 0.74 7.80
CA SER A 10 4.85 -0.35 7.20
C SER A 10 5.74 -1.11 8.18
N THR A 11 6.01 -0.54 9.36
CA THR A 11 6.82 -1.18 10.40
C THR A 11 5.99 -1.67 11.60
N ALA A 12 4.66 -1.58 11.54
CA ALA A 12 3.77 -1.99 12.62
C ALA A 12 3.92 -3.49 12.94
N TYR A 13 3.75 -3.84 14.22
CA TYR A 13 3.64 -5.22 14.66
C TYR A 13 2.35 -5.84 14.13
N ILE A 14 2.46 -7.05 13.58
CA ILE A 14 1.31 -7.82 13.10
C ILE A 14 0.39 -8.14 14.29
N MET A 15 -0.90 -7.84 14.14
CA MET A 15 -1.94 -8.19 15.09
C MET A 15 -2.55 -9.55 14.76
N ASN A 16 -3.05 -10.26 15.77
CA ASN A 16 -3.67 -11.57 15.55
C ASN A 16 -5.08 -11.40 14.93
N GLY A 17 -5.26 -11.92 13.71
CA GLY A 17 -6.53 -11.94 12.99
C GLY A 17 -7.53 -12.98 13.53
N GLU A 18 -7.10 -13.98 14.28
CA GLU A 18 -8.00 -14.95 14.94
C GLU A 18 -8.78 -14.30 16.09
N THR A 19 -8.15 -13.38 16.81
CA THR A 19 -8.79 -12.64 17.90
C THR A 19 -9.50 -11.37 17.45
N ASN A 20 -9.34 -10.98 16.17
CA ASN A 20 -9.97 -9.81 15.55
C ASN A 20 -10.50 -10.18 14.16
N SER A 21 -11.75 -10.65 14.10
CA SER A 21 -12.37 -11.16 12.87
C SER A 21 -12.48 -10.13 11.74
N ASP A 22 -12.51 -8.84 12.08
CA ASP A 22 -12.54 -7.74 11.11
C ASP A 22 -11.15 -7.41 10.54
N ALA A 23 -10.11 -8.08 11.05
CA ALA A 23 -8.72 -8.03 10.59
C ALA A 23 -8.23 -6.59 10.38
N GLU A 24 -7.73 -6.27 9.17
CA GLU A 24 -7.21 -4.95 8.82
C GLU A 24 -8.26 -3.83 8.91
N PHE A 25 -9.56 -4.13 8.92
CA PHE A 25 -10.58 -3.12 9.20
C PHE A 25 -10.71 -2.79 10.70
N ALA A 26 -10.26 -3.67 11.59
CA ALA A 26 -10.14 -3.39 13.03
C ALA A 26 -8.81 -2.71 13.38
N TYR A 27 -7.68 -3.22 12.89
CA TYR A 27 -6.34 -2.79 13.34
C TYR A 27 -5.47 -2.15 12.26
N GLY A 28 -5.95 -2.00 11.02
CA GLY A 28 -5.17 -1.44 9.92
C GLY A 28 -3.92 -2.26 9.62
N ALA A 29 -2.75 -1.63 9.67
CA ALA A 29 -1.48 -2.32 9.46
C ALA A 29 -0.99 -3.11 10.68
N GLY A 30 -1.56 -2.84 11.87
CA GLY A 30 -1.22 -3.49 13.13
C GLY A 30 -0.92 -2.50 14.26
N HIS A 31 -0.23 -2.99 15.30
CA HIS A 31 0.13 -2.19 16.46
C HIS A 31 1.42 -1.40 16.23
N ILE A 32 1.45 -0.13 16.65
CA ILE A 32 2.59 0.76 16.37
C ILE A 32 3.93 0.22 16.91
N ASN A 33 4.98 0.34 16.11
CA ASN A 33 6.35 0.02 16.50
C ASN A 33 7.24 1.28 16.34
N PRO A 34 7.34 2.12 17.37
CA PRO A 34 8.08 3.37 17.28
C PRO A 34 9.56 3.18 16.95
N ARG A 35 10.17 2.09 17.45
CA ARG A 35 11.60 1.80 17.26
C ARG A 35 11.91 1.48 15.81
N ALA A 36 11.09 0.66 15.15
CA ALA A 36 11.30 0.34 13.74
C ALA A 36 10.94 1.53 12.84
N ALA A 37 9.96 2.35 13.22
CA ALA A 37 9.52 3.47 12.40
C ALA A 37 10.55 4.61 12.25
N THR A 38 11.54 4.69 13.16
CA THR A 38 12.64 5.66 13.05
C THR A 38 13.70 5.28 12.03
N ASP A 39 13.81 3.99 11.70
CA ASP A 39 14.68 3.47 10.65
C ASP A 39 13.94 2.37 9.88
N PRO A 40 13.00 2.74 8.99
CA PRO A 40 12.12 1.78 8.33
C PRO A 40 12.77 1.07 7.14
N GLY A 41 13.97 1.46 6.71
CA GLY A 41 14.62 0.97 5.49
C GLY A 41 14.02 1.55 4.21
N LEU A 42 12.74 1.30 3.95
CA LEU A 42 11.99 1.84 2.82
C LEU A 42 10.76 2.64 3.27
N ILE A 43 10.37 3.64 2.47
CA ILE A 43 9.13 4.38 2.66
C ILE A 43 8.33 4.48 1.36
N TYR A 44 7.00 4.56 1.51
CA TYR A 44 6.08 4.95 0.44
C TYR A 44 5.87 6.47 0.51
N ASP A 45 6.41 7.19 -0.47
CA ASP A 45 6.21 8.64 -0.56
C ASP A 45 4.96 8.96 -1.38
N ALA A 46 3.99 9.66 -0.79
CA ALA A 46 2.86 10.24 -1.50
C ALA A 46 2.85 11.76 -1.34
N ARG A 47 2.81 12.49 -2.44
CA ARG A 47 2.70 13.96 -2.48
C ARG A 47 1.24 14.37 -2.56
N GLU A 48 0.95 15.61 -2.19
CA GLU A 48 -0.39 16.20 -2.26
C GLU A 48 -1.08 15.97 -3.62
N VAL A 49 -0.34 16.13 -4.72
CA VAL A 49 -0.87 15.90 -6.07
C VAL A 49 -1.42 14.47 -6.28
N GLU A 50 -0.86 13.47 -5.60
CA GLU A 50 -1.34 12.08 -5.68
C GLU A 50 -2.65 11.89 -4.92
N TYR A 51 -2.84 12.59 -3.80
CA TYR A 51 -4.13 12.64 -3.09
C TYR A 51 -5.21 13.36 -3.89
N VAL A 52 -4.85 14.46 -4.57
CA VAL A 52 -5.79 15.16 -5.46
C VAL A 52 -6.23 14.26 -6.62
N LYS A 53 -5.30 13.50 -7.22
CA LYS A 53 -5.60 12.50 -8.25
C LYS A 53 -6.51 11.39 -7.71
N PHE A 54 -6.22 10.88 -6.51
CA PHE A 54 -7.05 9.89 -5.83
C PHE A 54 -8.48 10.37 -5.64
N LEU A 55 -8.67 11.56 -5.06
CA LEU A 55 -10.00 12.15 -4.84
C LEU A 55 -10.75 12.37 -6.15
N PHE A 56 -10.05 12.83 -7.20
CA PHE A 56 -10.67 12.93 -8.52
C PHE A 56 -11.13 11.58 -9.06
N GLY A 57 -10.30 10.54 -8.95
CA GLY A 57 -10.65 9.19 -9.35
C GLY A 57 -11.85 8.61 -8.58
N GLN A 58 -12.05 9.05 -7.32
CA GLN A 58 -13.22 8.72 -6.50
C GLN A 58 -14.51 9.45 -6.95
N GLY A 59 -14.42 10.32 -7.96
CA GLY A 59 -15.56 11.05 -8.51
C GLY A 59 -15.77 12.46 -7.95
N TYR A 60 -14.82 12.99 -7.17
CA TYR A 60 -14.91 14.36 -6.66
C TYR A 60 -14.83 15.36 -7.82
N ARG A 61 -15.77 16.32 -7.84
CA ARG A 61 -15.78 17.42 -8.81
C ARG A 61 -14.87 18.55 -8.35
N THR A 62 -14.44 19.40 -9.27
CA THR A 62 -13.55 20.54 -8.98
C THR A 62 -14.06 21.43 -7.84
N LYS A 63 -15.37 21.70 -7.75
CA LYS A 63 -15.94 22.47 -6.63
C LYS A 63 -15.72 21.79 -5.27
N GLN A 64 -15.89 20.46 -5.20
CA GLN A 64 -15.69 19.69 -3.98
C GLN A 64 -14.21 19.58 -3.62
N LEU A 65 -13.33 19.39 -4.62
CA LEU A 65 -11.89 19.36 -4.41
C LEU A 65 -11.38 20.66 -3.78
N ARG A 66 -11.77 21.82 -4.33
CA ARG A 66 -11.34 23.13 -3.80
C ARG A 66 -11.77 23.36 -2.35
N LEU A 67 -12.92 22.81 -1.94
CA LEU A 67 -13.36 22.87 -0.54
C LEU A 67 -12.48 22.01 0.38
N VAL A 68 -11.96 20.88 -0.12
CA VAL A 68 -11.11 19.96 0.66
C VAL A 68 -9.65 20.40 0.66
N THR A 69 -9.11 20.83 -0.49
CA THR A 69 -7.70 21.21 -0.65
C THR A 69 -7.43 22.65 -0.21
N GLY A 70 -8.45 23.51 -0.20
CA GLY A 70 -8.30 24.93 0.13
C GLY A 70 -7.55 25.75 -0.92
N ASP A 71 -7.20 25.15 -2.06
CA ASP A 71 -6.46 25.76 -3.16
C ASP A 71 -7.25 25.71 -4.48
N ASN A 72 -6.67 26.26 -5.55
CA ASN A 72 -7.32 26.33 -6.87
C ASN A 72 -7.17 25.05 -7.71
N ASN A 73 -6.94 23.89 -7.08
CA ASN A 73 -6.84 22.63 -7.81
C ASN A 73 -8.07 22.36 -8.68
N SER A 74 -7.81 21.80 -9.86
CA SER A 74 -8.82 21.44 -10.84
C SER A 74 -8.62 20.04 -11.37
N CYS A 75 -9.73 19.40 -11.74
CA CYS A 75 -9.72 18.13 -12.45
C CYS A 75 -9.40 18.40 -13.92
N SER A 76 -8.16 18.14 -14.36
CA SER A 76 -7.85 18.03 -15.79
C SER A 76 -7.81 16.56 -16.19
N LYS A 77 -8.19 16.26 -17.44
CA LYS A 77 -8.11 14.88 -17.98
C LYS A 77 -6.68 14.35 -17.96
N ASP A 78 -5.67 15.22 -18.08
CA ASP A 78 -4.25 14.86 -18.01
C ASP A 78 -3.79 14.40 -16.61
N ARG A 79 -4.61 14.63 -15.58
CA ARG A 79 -4.38 14.18 -14.20
C ARG A 79 -5.14 12.90 -13.86
N GLN A 80 -5.79 12.27 -14.83
CA GLN A 80 -6.56 11.05 -14.60
C GLN A 80 -5.61 9.87 -14.36
N SER A 81 -5.49 9.45 -13.11
CA SER A 81 -4.83 8.22 -12.68
C SER A 81 -5.86 7.33 -12.01
N THR A 82 -5.64 6.02 -11.98
CA THR A 82 -6.61 5.14 -11.33
C THR A 82 -6.56 5.36 -9.83
N VAL A 83 -7.72 5.29 -9.17
CA VAL A 83 -7.86 5.47 -7.71
C VAL A 83 -6.86 4.61 -6.93
N TRP A 84 -6.56 3.43 -7.43
CA TRP A 84 -5.74 2.42 -6.78
C TRP A 84 -4.22 2.68 -6.91
N ASP A 85 -3.81 3.68 -7.70
CA ASP A 85 -2.39 4.05 -7.90
C ASP A 85 -1.86 5.06 -6.87
N LEU A 86 -2.67 5.50 -5.89
CA LEU A 86 -2.13 6.24 -4.74
C LEU A 86 -1.00 5.41 -4.10
N ASN A 87 0.16 6.02 -3.90
CA ASN A 87 1.34 5.35 -3.36
C ASN A 87 1.24 5.11 -1.84
N TYR A 88 0.24 4.32 -1.44
CA TYR A 88 -0.12 4.04 -0.06
C TYR A 88 0.43 2.67 0.37
N PRO A 89 0.88 2.50 1.64
CA PRO A 89 1.47 1.26 2.16
C PRO A 89 0.44 0.17 2.47
N SER A 90 -0.67 0.13 1.73
CA SER A 90 -1.66 -0.96 1.78
C SER A 90 -2.38 -1.08 0.44
N PHE A 91 -3.05 -2.21 0.27
CA PHE A 91 -3.78 -2.54 -0.94
C PHE A 91 -5.18 -3.02 -0.59
N THR A 92 -6.18 -2.46 -1.26
CA THR A 92 -7.57 -2.90 -1.09
C THR A 92 -8.21 -3.11 -2.45
N LEU A 93 -8.98 -4.20 -2.56
CA LEU A 93 -9.84 -4.46 -3.69
C LEU A 93 -11.18 -5.02 -3.21
N SER A 94 -12.20 -4.78 -4.01
CA SER A 94 -13.54 -5.24 -3.70
C SER A 94 -14.25 -5.82 -4.91
N ALA A 95 -15.13 -6.78 -4.65
CA ALA A 95 -15.99 -7.40 -5.65
C ALA A 95 -17.37 -7.68 -5.04
N GLN A 96 -18.35 -8.01 -5.87
CA GLN A 96 -19.60 -8.58 -5.36
C GLN A 96 -19.35 -9.99 -4.81
N SER A 97 -20.21 -10.43 -3.89
CA SER A 97 -20.15 -11.80 -3.35
C SER A 97 -20.26 -12.83 -4.48
N GLY A 98 -19.42 -13.87 -4.44
CA GLY A 98 -19.34 -14.91 -5.46
C GLY A 98 -18.56 -14.51 -6.72
N GLN A 99 -18.18 -13.25 -6.88
CA GLN A 99 -17.41 -12.78 -8.02
C GLN A 99 -15.90 -12.83 -7.78
N SER A 100 -15.16 -12.90 -8.88
CA SER A 100 -13.70 -12.72 -8.87
C SER A 100 -13.34 -11.31 -9.32
N VAL A 101 -12.31 -10.74 -8.70
CA VAL A 101 -11.76 -9.43 -9.08
C VAL A 101 -10.25 -9.54 -9.23
N THR A 102 -9.70 -8.88 -10.24
CA THR A 102 -8.26 -8.68 -10.39
C THR A 102 -7.97 -7.18 -10.41
N ARG A 103 -6.98 -6.76 -9.62
CA ARG A 103 -6.47 -5.39 -9.60
C ARG A 103 -4.96 -5.39 -9.72
N VAL A 104 -4.46 -4.37 -10.42
CA VAL A 104 -3.03 -4.10 -10.61
C VAL A 104 -2.74 -2.78 -9.93
N PHE A 105 -1.80 -2.80 -8.99
CA PHE A 105 -1.41 -1.65 -8.18
C PHE A 105 0.02 -1.27 -8.51
N HIS A 106 0.25 0.00 -8.83
CA HIS A 106 1.59 0.54 -8.99
C HIS A 106 2.04 1.19 -7.69
N ARG A 107 3.24 0.86 -7.23
CA ARG A 107 3.84 1.43 -6.04
C ARG A 107 5.28 1.84 -6.31
N THR A 108 5.73 2.82 -5.55
CA THR A 108 7.11 3.28 -5.56
C THR A 108 7.60 3.42 -4.13
N VAL A 109 8.73 2.81 -3.83
CA VAL A 109 9.40 2.94 -2.55
C VAL A 109 10.68 3.75 -2.71
N THR A 110 10.98 4.57 -1.71
CA THR A 110 12.21 5.33 -1.57
C THR A 110 13.09 4.67 -0.52
N ASN A 111 14.36 4.42 -0.82
CA ASN A 111 15.31 3.92 0.17
C ASN A 111 15.72 5.06 1.12
N VAL A 112 15.49 4.86 2.42
CA VAL A 112 15.92 5.78 3.49
C VAL A 112 16.87 5.12 4.49
N GLY A 113 17.19 3.84 4.28
CA GLY A 113 18.18 3.09 5.04
C GLY A 113 19.57 3.13 4.39
N LYS A 114 20.31 2.04 4.54
CA LYS A 114 21.68 1.91 4.02
C LYS A 114 21.71 1.99 2.48
N ALA A 115 22.77 2.59 1.93
CA ALA A 115 23.07 2.50 0.51
C ALA A 115 23.53 1.08 0.13
N LYS A 116 23.41 0.71 -1.14
CA LYS A 116 23.76 -0.64 -1.65
C LYS A 116 22.98 -1.77 -0.96
N SER A 117 21.71 -1.52 -0.66
CA SER A 117 20.78 -2.50 -0.07
C SER A 117 19.95 -3.21 -1.13
N THR A 118 19.65 -4.49 -0.90
CA THR A 118 18.71 -5.27 -1.72
C THR A 118 17.58 -5.78 -0.84
N TYR A 119 16.35 -5.69 -1.36
CA TYR A 119 15.15 -6.17 -0.71
C TYR A 119 14.47 -7.24 -1.55
N HIS A 120 13.94 -8.27 -0.89
CA HIS A 120 13.19 -9.37 -1.49
C HIS A 120 11.72 -9.27 -1.09
N ALA A 121 10.83 -9.53 -2.05
CA ALA A 121 9.40 -9.58 -1.81
C ALA A 121 9.00 -10.91 -1.15
N ILE A 122 8.40 -10.84 0.03
CA ILE A 122 7.78 -11.96 0.72
C ILE A 122 6.27 -11.77 0.66
N VAL A 123 5.56 -12.78 0.16
CA VAL A 123 4.10 -12.73 -0.04
C VAL A 123 3.44 -13.78 0.83
N GLU A 124 2.46 -13.35 1.62
CA GLU A 124 1.60 -14.22 2.41
C GLU A 124 0.17 -14.06 1.90
N ALA A 125 -0.46 -15.16 1.48
CA ALA A 125 -1.82 -15.12 0.97
C ALA A 125 -2.58 -16.41 1.34
N PRO A 126 -3.83 -16.30 1.82
CA PRO A 126 -4.69 -17.46 2.04
C PRO A 126 -5.19 -18.02 0.70
N ASN A 127 -5.87 -19.16 0.78
CA ASN A 127 -6.66 -19.66 -0.34
C ASN A 127 -7.60 -18.57 -0.86
N TRP A 128 -7.84 -18.59 -2.18
CA TRP A 128 -8.71 -17.62 -2.89
C TRP A 128 -8.15 -16.20 -3.04
N LEU A 129 -6.97 -15.91 -2.47
CA LEU A 129 -6.22 -14.69 -2.72
C LEU A 129 -4.90 -15.03 -3.41
N LYS A 130 -4.69 -14.50 -4.62
CA LYS A 130 -3.44 -14.65 -5.37
C LYS A 130 -2.78 -13.29 -5.48
N ILE A 131 -1.53 -13.21 -5.06
CA ILE A 131 -0.74 -11.98 -5.05
C ILE A 131 0.54 -12.24 -5.86
N GLN A 132 0.84 -11.35 -6.80
CA GLN A 132 2.04 -11.42 -7.64
C GLN A 132 2.74 -10.07 -7.62
N VAL A 133 4.06 -10.07 -7.41
CA VAL A 133 4.87 -8.85 -7.32
C VAL A 133 5.91 -8.85 -8.42
N ARG A 134 6.09 -7.70 -9.10
CA ARG A 134 7.12 -7.54 -10.13
C ARG A 134 7.79 -6.16 -10.06
N PRO A 135 9.13 -6.08 -10.02
CA PRO A 135 10.06 -7.20 -9.81
C PRO A 135 9.92 -7.78 -8.39
N GLU A 136 10.40 -9.00 -8.16
CA GLU A 136 10.42 -9.65 -6.82
C GLU A 136 11.63 -9.20 -5.98
N VAL A 137 12.56 -8.46 -6.58
CA VAL A 137 13.78 -7.97 -5.95
C VAL A 137 13.99 -6.50 -6.30
N LEU A 138 14.30 -5.67 -5.29
CA LEU A 138 14.64 -4.26 -5.44
C LEU A 138 16.05 -3.99 -4.92
N SER A 139 16.96 -3.62 -5.81
CA SER A 139 18.33 -3.22 -5.45
C SER A 139 18.51 -1.71 -5.57
N PHE A 140 18.98 -1.08 -4.50
CA PHE A 140 19.23 0.35 -4.39
C PHE A 140 20.72 0.61 -4.28
N LYS A 141 21.24 1.53 -5.08
CA LYS A 141 22.64 1.95 -5.11
C LYS A 141 22.92 3.05 -4.09
N SER A 142 21.95 3.91 -3.79
CA SER A 142 22.13 5.07 -2.91
C SER A 142 20.90 5.36 -2.04
N LEU A 143 21.12 6.11 -0.96
CA LEU A 143 20.06 6.74 -0.17
C LEU A 143 19.20 7.65 -1.09
N GLY A 144 17.89 7.64 -0.89
CA GLY A 144 16.93 8.44 -1.63
C GLY A 144 16.59 7.90 -3.03
N GLU A 145 17.24 6.81 -3.47
CA GLU A 145 16.87 6.18 -4.74
C GLU A 145 15.46 5.59 -4.65
N LYS A 146 14.69 5.80 -5.72
CA LYS A 146 13.31 5.31 -5.84
C LYS A 146 13.26 4.11 -6.76
N LYS A 147 12.48 3.10 -6.38
CA LYS A 147 12.16 1.96 -7.23
C LYS A 147 10.68 1.72 -7.24
N SER A 148 10.16 1.46 -8.44
CA SER A 148 8.76 1.11 -8.65
C SER A 148 8.59 -0.39 -8.80
N PHE A 149 7.47 -0.89 -8.32
CA PHE A 149 7.04 -2.27 -8.48
C PHE A 149 5.53 -2.32 -8.70
N VAL A 150 5.08 -3.46 -9.21
CA VAL A 150 3.69 -3.75 -9.54
C VAL A 150 3.22 -4.90 -8.69
N VAL A 151 2.04 -4.75 -8.08
CA VAL A 151 1.36 -5.82 -7.35
C VAL A 151 0.07 -6.15 -8.07
N THR A 152 -0.05 -7.38 -8.57
CA THR A 152 -1.28 -7.91 -9.16
C THR A 152 -1.96 -8.80 -8.13
N VAL A 153 -3.17 -8.42 -7.73
CA VAL A 153 -3.99 -9.17 -6.77
C VAL A 153 -5.23 -9.69 -7.47
N THR A 154 -5.43 -11.00 -7.42
CA THR A 154 -6.66 -11.67 -7.85
C THR A 154 -7.33 -12.29 -6.63
N ALA A 155 -8.57 -11.90 -6.37
CA ALA A 155 -9.36 -12.43 -5.27
C ALA A 155 -10.64 -13.09 -5.83
N LYS A 156 -10.96 -14.28 -5.33
CA LYS A 156 -12.28 -14.91 -5.54
C LYS A 156 -13.09 -14.78 -4.26
N MET A 157 -14.13 -13.96 -4.29
CA MET A 157 -14.89 -13.61 -3.09
C MET A 157 -15.89 -14.72 -2.71
N GLY A 158 -15.43 -15.68 -1.91
CA GLY A 158 -16.28 -16.68 -1.24
C GLY A 158 -16.56 -16.37 0.24
N TYR A 159 -15.80 -15.44 0.83
CA TYR A 159 -15.87 -15.00 2.22
C TYR A 159 -16.01 -13.48 2.30
N SER A 160 -16.40 -12.95 3.45
CA SER A 160 -16.52 -11.50 3.69
C SER A 160 -15.22 -10.75 3.53
N LEU A 161 -14.11 -11.37 3.94
CA LEU A 161 -12.80 -10.75 3.95
C LEU A 161 -11.72 -11.81 3.68
N LEU A 162 -10.75 -11.44 2.85
CA LEU A 162 -9.51 -12.17 2.63
C LEU A 162 -8.36 -11.22 2.96
N SER A 163 -7.49 -11.63 3.87
CA SER A 163 -6.32 -10.87 4.30
C SER A 163 -5.05 -11.56 3.87
N GLY A 164 -4.13 -10.80 3.28
CA GLY A 164 -2.78 -11.23 2.96
C GLY A 164 -1.79 -10.07 3.15
N SER A 165 -0.54 -10.29 2.78
CA SER A 165 0.50 -9.26 2.93
C SER A 165 1.60 -9.35 1.88
N LEU A 166 2.24 -8.22 1.65
CA LEU A 166 3.54 -8.10 0.99
C LEU A 166 4.51 -7.49 1.99
N THR A 167 5.64 -8.13 2.20
CA THR A 167 6.75 -7.60 3.00
C THR A 167 7.99 -7.48 2.14
N TRP A 168 8.60 -6.30 2.09
CA TRP A 168 9.97 -6.17 1.59
C TRP A 168 10.93 -6.40 2.75
N GLU A 169 11.76 -7.44 2.62
CA GLU A 169 12.77 -7.81 3.60
C GLU A 169 14.15 -7.57 3.01
N ASP A 170 15.01 -6.85 3.73
CA ASP A 170 16.38 -6.61 3.29
C ASP A 170 17.26 -7.85 3.46
N SER A 171 18.33 -7.96 2.68
CA SER A 171 19.23 -9.12 2.74
C SER A 171 19.96 -9.31 4.09
N GLU A 172 19.98 -8.29 4.97
CA GLU A 172 20.53 -8.40 6.33
C GLU A 172 19.46 -8.76 7.38
N TYR A 173 18.18 -8.90 7.00
CA TYR A 173 17.04 -9.19 7.87
C TYR A 173 16.83 -8.15 9.00
N LEU A 174 17.19 -6.90 8.74
CA LEU A 174 17.06 -5.78 9.68
C LEU A 174 15.78 -4.97 9.46
N HIS A 175 15.31 -4.88 8.22
CA HIS A 175 14.19 -4.05 7.80
C HIS A 175 13.09 -4.91 7.19
N HIS A 176 11.91 -4.88 7.81
CA HIS A 176 10.70 -5.52 7.29
C HIS A 176 9.66 -4.45 7.00
N VAL A 177 9.43 -4.18 5.72
CA VAL A 177 8.50 -3.14 5.25
C VAL A 177 7.24 -3.85 4.76
N ARG A 178 6.30 -4.05 5.69
CA ARG A 178 5.06 -4.78 5.46
C ARG A 178 3.96 -3.88 4.89
N SER A 179 3.12 -4.43 4.04
CA SER A 179 1.94 -3.76 3.49
C SER A 179 0.78 -4.76 3.43
N PRO A 180 -0.30 -4.54 4.19
CA PRO A 180 -1.46 -5.44 4.18
C PRO A 180 -2.21 -5.35 2.85
N ILE A 181 -2.77 -6.48 2.44
CA ILE A 181 -3.57 -6.66 1.21
C ILE A 181 -4.92 -7.24 1.62
N VAL A 182 -5.99 -6.49 1.37
CA VAL A 182 -7.35 -6.87 1.81
C VAL A 182 -8.30 -6.93 0.62
N ALA A 183 -8.91 -8.09 0.41
CA ALA A 183 -10.07 -8.23 -0.47
C ALA A 183 -11.34 -8.38 0.37
N HIS A 184 -12.40 -7.64 0.02
CA HIS A 184 -13.68 -7.68 0.73
C HIS A 184 -14.84 -7.62 -0.27
N PHE A 185 -15.99 -8.18 0.10
CA PHE A 185 -17.17 -8.05 -0.76
C PHE A 185 -17.97 -6.79 -0.41
N PHE A 186 -18.69 -6.26 -1.40
CA PHE A 186 -19.78 -5.31 -1.18
C PHE A 186 -21.10 -5.92 -1.63
N SER A 187 -22.19 -5.48 -0.98
CA SER A 187 -23.57 -5.83 -1.34
C SER A 187 -24.08 -4.97 -2.49
#